data_AF-A0A7S2PTA7-F1
#
_entry.id   AF-A0A7S2PTA7-F1
#
_cell.length_a   1.000
_cell.length_b   1.000
_cell.length_c   1.000
_cell.angle_alpha   90.00
_cell.angle_beta   90.00
_cell.angle_gamma   90.00
#
_symmetry.space_group_name_H-M   'P 1'
#
loop_
_entity.id
_entity.type
_entity.pdbx_description
1 polymer ?
#
loop_
_entity_poly.entity_id
_entity_poly.type
_entity_poly.pdbx_seq_one_letter_code
_entity_poly.pdbx_strand_id
1 'polypeptide(L)'
;MFHIQSQTTTTGIFSRQRQRSLLLILLLAAGIVFTMFTFPRFSRDPPPELELEVGSGPDAAAAAATTVVKPPAPAETKTAVAATTSTTITTTTAQNSVAQISWKCTNDSELRRKIESSDNVIIAMPAKAAGTSFKRFAQECNPPKSADIGFSSNIYDRKNMKEILTHSWDMPRIIPAHFWIPEHLSKLLRNASRKTLIIYSHRDESSRFNSAVKHVLTQWCKGEPNPPIPEPRSKFFNKIDGDNCYLDENKLIDKVLQPHRFEMHFSTNRILTCQSYHSIEEYAPNMIFVDYSNASKIQELLSEKYCPNMKSTFEITTPKTYKIYITREEDGESVLLSDWMDRKMPFLEWTLQLNDQASCLVKTRQMEDELDSCEGGFLDAKSVPK
;
A
#
# COMPACT_ATOMS: atom_id res chain seq x y z
N MET A 1 77.43 21.81 21.85
CA MET A 1 78.63 22.07 21.03
C MET A 1 78.98 20.77 20.31
N PHE A 2 78.92 20.79 18.98
CA PHE A 2 79.39 19.81 17.97
C PHE A 2 78.95 18.33 17.97
N HIS A 3 78.21 17.99 16.89
CA HIS A 3 78.31 16.85 15.97
C HIS A 3 79.48 15.84 16.15
N ILE A 4 79.26 14.54 15.90
CA ILE A 4 79.48 13.82 14.62
C ILE A 4 79.03 12.34 14.75
N GLN A 5 78.64 11.77 13.60
CA GLN A 5 78.18 10.42 13.24
C GLN A 5 79.09 9.24 13.67
N SER A 6 78.52 8.04 13.81
CA SER A 6 78.66 6.95 12.81
C SER A 6 78.32 5.55 13.37
N GLN A 7 77.47 4.89 12.57
CA GLN A 7 77.15 3.47 12.35
C GLN A 7 77.97 2.36 13.04
N THR A 8 77.28 1.32 13.49
CA THR A 8 77.55 -0.08 13.06
C THR A 8 76.37 -1.03 13.34
N THR A 9 76.24 -1.98 12.41
CA THR A 9 75.25 -3.02 12.13
C THR A 9 75.15 -4.16 13.14
N THR A 10 73.95 -4.76 13.31
CA THR A 10 73.76 -6.23 13.25
C THR A 10 72.27 -6.65 13.12
N THR A 11 71.97 -7.27 11.96
CA THR A 11 71.16 -8.48 11.71
C THR A 11 69.86 -8.79 12.47
N GLY A 12 68.78 -9.03 11.71
CA GLY A 12 67.84 -10.11 12.06
C GLY A 12 66.41 -10.06 11.49
N ILE A 13 66.14 -10.95 10.53
CA ILE A 13 64.92 -11.79 10.45
C ILE A 13 63.68 -11.29 9.65
N PHE A 14 63.53 -11.96 8.49
CA PHE A 14 62.30 -12.45 7.82
C PHE A 14 61.19 -11.52 7.32
N SER A 15 61.15 -11.32 5.99
CA SER A 15 59.92 -11.42 5.18
C SER A 15 60.27 -11.50 3.69
N ARG A 16 60.12 -12.68 3.09
CA ARG A 16 60.19 -12.91 1.63
C ARG A 16 59.03 -13.83 1.24
N GLN A 17 57.89 -13.27 0.83
CA GLN A 17 56.97 -13.98 -0.06
C GLN A 17 55.99 -13.04 -0.78
N ARG A 18 56.51 -12.20 -1.67
CA ARG A 18 55.74 -11.63 -2.78
C ARG A 18 56.67 -11.47 -3.97
N GLN A 19 56.58 -12.40 -4.91
CA GLN A 19 56.81 -12.26 -6.34
C GLN A 19 57.12 -13.64 -6.91
N ARG A 20 56.14 -14.21 -7.62
CA ARG A 20 56.32 -15.07 -8.79
C ARG A 20 54.96 -15.28 -9.44
N SER A 21 54.59 -14.28 -10.23
CA SER A 21 53.81 -14.49 -11.45
C SER A 21 54.66 -15.29 -12.45
N LEU A 22 53.98 -15.90 -13.42
CA LEU A 22 54.51 -16.65 -14.57
C LEU A 22 55.00 -18.08 -14.29
N LEU A 23 54.04 -19.01 -14.18
CA LEU A 23 54.08 -20.29 -14.92
C LEU A 23 52.77 -21.06 -14.69
N LEU A 24 51.66 -20.67 -15.32
CA LEU A 24 50.46 -21.53 -15.43
C LEU A 24 49.60 -21.13 -16.63
N ILE A 25 50.27 -20.88 -17.77
CA ILE A 25 49.66 -20.90 -19.10
C ILE A 25 50.27 -22.13 -19.76
N LEU A 26 49.41 -22.98 -20.33
CA LEU A 26 49.63 -24.32 -20.89
C LEU A 26 49.41 -25.49 -19.90
N LEU A 27 48.52 -26.38 -20.33
CA LEU A 27 48.13 -27.67 -19.75
C LEU A 27 46.98 -27.58 -18.73
N LEU A 28 45.76 -27.50 -19.26
CA LEU A 28 44.71 -28.48 -18.99
C LEU A 28 43.55 -28.26 -19.98
N ALA A 29 43.85 -28.60 -21.24
CA ALA A 29 42.84 -29.03 -22.19
C ALA A 29 42.66 -30.54 -22.00
N ALA A 30 41.63 -30.96 -21.28
CA ALA A 30 41.11 -32.33 -21.32
C ALA A 30 39.69 -32.33 -20.75
N GLY A 31 38.76 -32.89 -21.52
CA GLY A 31 37.34 -32.66 -21.42
C GLY A 31 36.67 -33.06 -20.11
N ILE A 32 35.70 -32.24 -19.71
CA ILE A 32 34.54 -32.70 -18.95
C ILE A 32 33.30 -32.17 -19.69
N VAL A 33 32.55 -33.12 -20.23
CA VAL A 33 31.23 -32.96 -20.82
C VAL A 33 30.26 -32.57 -19.70
N PHE A 34 29.71 -31.35 -19.77
CA PHE A 34 28.57 -30.95 -18.95
C PHE A 34 27.42 -30.59 -19.88
N THR A 35 26.40 -31.45 -19.89
CA THR A 35 25.10 -31.25 -20.51
C THR A 35 24.44 -29.98 -19.96
N MET A 36 24.37 -28.94 -20.78
CA MET A 36 23.51 -27.78 -20.52
C MET A 36 22.07 -28.10 -20.93
N PHE A 37 21.17 -28.04 -19.95
CA PHE A 37 19.74 -27.87 -20.18
C PHE A 37 19.50 -26.50 -20.84
N THR A 38 19.09 -26.52 -22.10
CA THR A 38 18.56 -25.36 -22.81
C THR A 38 17.14 -25.05 -22.32
N PHE A 39 16.97 -23.90 -21.66
CA PHE A 39 15.64 -23.31 -21.47
C PHE A 39 15.16 -22.67 -22.77
N PRO A 40 13.90 -22.88 -23.20
CA PRO A 40 13.40 -22.27 -24.43
C PRO A 40 13.19 -20.76 -24.24
N ARG A 41 13.78 -20.00 -25.17
CA ARG A 41 13.42 -18.60 -25.44
C ARG A 41 11.96 -18.57 -25.89
N PHE A 42 11.08 -17.96 -25.10
CA PHE A 42 9.78 -17.52 -25.58
C PHE A 42 10.00 -16.34 -26.55
N SER A 43 9.88 -16.62 -27.85
CA SER A 43 9.66 -15.61 -28.88
C SER A 43 8.29 -14.99 -28.63
N ARG A 44 8.25 -13.67 -28.41
CA ARG A 44 7.00 -12.90 -28.50
C ARG A 44 6.90 -12.46 -29.94
N ASP A 45 6.14 -13.20 -30.73
CA ASP A 45 5.69 -12.73 -32.02
C ASP A 45 4.72 -11.56 -31.78
N PRO A 46 4.84 -10.45 -32.54
CA PRO A 46 3.88 -9.36 -32.49
C PRO A 46 2.53 -9.84 -33.06
N PRO A 47 1.39 -9.34 -32.53
CA PRO A 47 0.07 -9.67 -33.06
C PRO A 47 -0.09 -9.13 -34.50
N PRO A 48 -0.89 -9.80 -35.34
CA PRO A 48 -1.07 -9.41 -36.73
C PRO A 48 -1.80 -8.06 -36.85
N GLU A 49 -1.27 -7.24 -37.75
CA GLU A 49 -1.88 -6.05 -38.32
C GLU A 49 -3.30 -6.37 -38.83
N LEU A 50 -4.28 -5.65 -38.31
CA LEU A 50 -5.62 -5.57 -38.87
C LEU A 50 -5.59 -4.50 -39.95
N GLU A 51 -5.48 -4.95 -41.20
CA GLU A 51 -5.66 -4.15 -42.40
C GLU A 51 -7.10 -3.57 -42.40
N LEU A 52 -7.21 -2.25 -42.27
CA LEU A 52 -8.43 -1.51 -42.53
C LEU A 52 -8.37 -1.06 -44.00
N GLU A 53 -9.20 -1.68 -44.83
CA GLU A 53 -9.32 -1.32 -46.24
C GLU A 53 -9.74 0.15 -46.41
N VAL A 54 -8.94 0.85 -47.21
CA VAL A 54 -9.16 2.19 -47.71
C VAL A 54 -10.14 2.10 -48.88
N GLY A 55 -11.41 2.43 -48.64
CA GLY A 55 -12.40 2.70 -49.68
C GLY A 55 -12.32 4.16 -50.13
N SER A 56 -11.85 4.36 -51.36
CA SER A 56 -11.84 5.65 -52.07
C SER A 56 -13.06 5.76 -52.98
N GLY A 57 -13.72 6.92 -53.01
CA GLY A 57 -14.83 7.22 -53.92
C GLY A 57 -15.44 8.60 -53.68
N PRO A 58 -15.52 9.50 -54.68
CA PRO A 58 -15.71 10.94 -54.48
C PRO A 58 -17.15 11.46 -54.73
N ASP A 59 -17.28 12.77 -54.51
CA ASP A 59 -18.30 13.72 -55.01
C ASP A 59 -19.70 13.72 -54.37
N ALA A 60 -20.03 14.83 -53.71
CA ALA A 60 -20.95 15.85 -54.24
C ALA A 60 -21.50 16.76 -53.13
N ALA A 61 -21.32 18.06 -53.32
CA ALA A 61 -22.01 19.11 -52.58
C ALA A 61 -23.49 19.17 -52.97
N ALA A 62 -24.39 19.27 -52.00
CA ALA A 62 -25.71 19.89 -52.19
C ALA A 62 -26.32 20.32 -50.85
N ALA A 63 -26.75 21.56 -50.81
CA ALA A 63 -27.54 22.18 -49.75
C ALA A 63 -29.00 21.70 -49.78
N ALA A 64 -29.61 21.48 -48.61
CA ALA A 64 -31.07 21.56 -48.38
C ALA A 64 -31.33 21.50 -46.86
N ALA A 65 -31.79 22.59 -46.24
CA ALA A 65 -33.20 22.85 -45.95
C ALA A 65 -33.79 21.92 -44.85
N THR A 66 -33.62 22.32 -43.59
CA THR A 66 -34.24 21.67 -42.43
C THR A 66 -35.72 22.04 -42.36
N THR A 67 -36.60 21.12 -42.76
CA THR A 67 -38.05 21.20 -42.54
C THR A 67 -38.39 20.56 -41.20
N VAL A 68 -39.06 21.32 -40.33
CA VAL A 68 -39.57 20.87 -39.04
C VAL A 68 -40.84 20.06 -39.29
N VAL A 69 -40.78 18.75 -39.03
CA VAL A 69 -41.96 17.86 -39.06
C VAL A 69 -42.50 17.67 -37.65
N LYS A 70 -43.76 18.09 -37.48
CA LYS A 70 -44.58 17.96 -36.27
C LYS A 70 -44.93 16.48 -36.01
N PRO A 71 -44.91 15.98 -34.77
CA PRO A 71 -45.33 14.60 -34.47
C PRO A 71 -46.86 14.43 -34.63
N PRO A 72 -47.34 13.28 -35.14
CA PRO A 72 -48.76 12.97 -35.17
C PRO A 72 -49.27 12.54 -33.80
N ALA A 73 -50.55 12.85 -33.54
CA ALA A 73 -51.29 12.48 -32.34
C ALA A 73 -51.45 10.95 -32.20
N PRO A 74 -51.54 10.42 -30.95
CA PRO A 74 -51.64 8.99 -30.73
C PRO A 74 -53.05 8.47 -31.08
N ALA A 75 -53.08 7.36 -31.81
CA ALA A 75 -54.29 6.62 -32.13
C ALA A 75 -54.76 5.78 -30.93
N GLU A 76 -56.03 5.90 -30.59
CA GLU A 76 -56.72 5.06 -29.62
C GLU A 76 -56.73 3.59 -30.10
N THR A 77 -56.17 2.69 -29.30
CA THR A 77 -56.27 1.25 -29.52
C THR A 77 -57.12 0.64 -28.41
N LYS A 78 -58.28 0.09 -28.78
CA LYS A 78 -59.15 -0.74 -27.93
C LYS A 78 -58.71 -2.20 -28.00
N THR A 79 -59.05 -2.97 -26.95
CA THR A 79 -59.13 -4.45 -26.87
C THR A 79 -57.79 -5.12 -26.50
N ALA A 80 -57.67 -6.12 -25.60
CA ALA A 80 -58.62 -7.02 -24.95
C ALA A 80 -58.13 -7.38 -23.53
N VAL A 81 -59.08 -7.64 -22.62
CA VAL A 81 -58.81 -8.18 -21.28
C VAL A 81 -58.58 -9.69 -21.41
N ALA A 82 -57.34 -10.14 -21.26
CA ALA A 82 -57.01 -11.54 -21.00
C ALA A 82 -56.81 -11.72 -19.49
N ALA A 83 -57.62 -12.58 -18.88
CA ALA A 83 -57.49 -12.96 -17.48
C ALA A 83 -56.23 -13.80 -17.29
N THR A 84 -55.14 -13.16 -16.89
CA THR A 84 -53.91 -13.82 -16.46
C THR A 84 -54.09 -14.25 -15.01
N THR A 85 -54.25 -15.54 -14.79
CA THR A 85 -54.26 -16.17 -13.46
C THR A 85 -52.89 -15.94 -12.81
N SER A 86 -52.82 -14.95 -11.91
CA SER A 86 -51.64 -14.66 -11.09
C SER A 86 -51.35 -15.85 -10.18
N THR A 87 -50.45 -16.73 -10.62
CA THR A 87 -49.86 -17.73 -9.75
C THR A 87 -48.87 -17.00 -8.86
N THR A 88 -49.26 -16.76 -7.61
CA THR A 88 -48.37 -16.24 -6.57
C THR A 88 -47.29 -17.28 -6.31
N ILE A 89 -46.16 -17.16 -7.02
CA ILE A 89 -44.95 -17.90 -6.70
C ILE A 89 -44.40 -17.24 -5.43
N THR A 90 -44.75 -17.81 -4.28
CA THR A 90 -44.10 -17.49 -3.01
C THR A 90 -42.71 -18.10 -3.07
N THR A 91 -41.77 -17.39 -3.69
CA THR A 91 -40.36 -17.70 -3.61
C THR A 91 -39.93 -17.41 -2.18
N THR A 92 -40.04 -18.41 -1.31
CA THR A 92 -39.37 -18.44 -0.01
C THR A 92 -37.87 -18.50 -0.30
N THR A 93 -37.29 -17.36 -0.64
CA THR A 93 -35.85 -17.17 -0.63
C THR A 93 -35.45 -17.38 0.80
N ALA A 94 -34.86 -18.55 1.09
CA ALA A 94 -34.20 -18.78 2.37
C ALA A 94 -33.23 -17.61 2.55
N GLN A 95 -33.61 -16.65 3.39
CA GLN A 95 -32.74 -15.61 3.85
C GLN A 95 -31.69 -16.35 4.67
N ASN A 96 -30.64 -16.82 3.97
CA ASN A 96 -29.36 -17.13 4.56
C ASN A 96 -28.94 -15.85 5.25
N SER A 97 -29.36 -15.73 6.51
CA SER A 97 -29.06 -14.59 7.32
C SER A 97 -27.56 -14.68 7.52
N VAL A 98 -26.81 -13.89 6.75
CA VAL A 98 -25.37 -13.78 6.90
C VAL A 98 -25.12 -13.23 8.31
N ALA A 99 -24.13 -13.76 9.02
CA ALA A 99 -23.73 -13.18 10.30
C ALA A 99 -23.31 -11.72 10.03
N GLN A 100 -23.85 -10.77 10.80
CA GLN A 100 -23.53 -9.36 10.63
C GLN A 100 -22.44 -8.98 11.63
N ILE A 101 -21.44 -8.21 11.19
CA ILE A 101 -20.46 -7.61 12.10
C ILE A 101 -21.18 -6.62 13.01
N SER A 102 -21.01 -6.80 14.32
CA SER A 102 -21.33 -5.75 15.28
C SER A 102 -20.06 -4.97 15.56
N TRP A 103 -20.10 -3.70 15.22
CA TRP A 103 -19.10 -2.71 15.58
C TRP A 103 -19.38 -2.22 17.00
N LYS A 104 -18.37 -2.20 17.86
CA LYS A 104 -18.48 -1.66 19.22
C LYS A 104 -17.31 -0.74 19.50
N CYS A 105 -17.60 0.53 19.82
CA CYS A 105 -16.56 1.42 20.32
C CYS A 105 -15.88 0.83 21.55
N THR A 106 -14.57 0.94 21.55
CA THR A 106 -13.68 0.41 22.60
C THR A 106 -12.91 1.57 23.20
N ASN A 107 -12.86 1.63 24.52
CA ASN A 107 -12.04 2.61 25.24
C ASN A 107 -10.67 2.03 25.60
N ASP A 108 -9.80 2.88 26.12
CA ASP A 108 -8.42 2.51 26.50
C ASP A 108 -8.38 1.36 27.50
N SER A 109 -9.28 1.32 28.48
CA SER A 109 -9.33 0.26 29.48
C SER A 109 -9.70 -1.10 28.87
N GLU A 110 -10.68 -1.11 27.97
CA GLU A 110 -11.08 -2.33 27.26
C GLU A 110 -9.97 -2.82 26.32
N LEU A 111 -9.28 -1.91 25.63
CA LEU A 111 -8.14 -2.25 24.77
C LEU A 111 -6.95 -2.76 25.59
N ARG A 112 -6.61 -2.12 26.71
CA ARG A 112 -5.57 -2.59 27.66
C ARG A 112 -5.86 -4.02 28.10
N ARG A 113 -7.11 -4.33 28.50
CA ARG A 113 -7.49 -5.70 28.87
C ARG A 113 -7.26 -6.70 27.74
N LYS A 114 -7.58 -6.34 26.48
CA LYS A 114 -7.31 -7.20 25.31
C LYS A 114 -5.82 -7.40 25.10
N ILE A 115 -5.03 -6.33 25.19
CA ILE A 115 -3.56 -6.39 25.14
C ILE A 115 -3.05 -7.32 26.24
N GLU A 116 -3.51 -7.19 27.48
CA GLU A 116 -3.09 -8.03 28.60
C GLU A 116 -3.46 -9.51 28.45
N SER A 117 -4.59 -9.80 27.84
CA SER A 117 -4.98 -11.19 27.55
C SER A 117 -4.24 -11.84 26.38
N SER A 118 -3.46 -11.07 25.60
CA SER A 118 -2.85 -11.54 24.36
C SER A 118 -1.36 -11.90 24.51
N ASP A 119 -0.95 -13.03 23.95
CA ASP A 119 0.45 -13.48 23.97
C ASP A 119 1.32 -12.64 23.00
N ASN A 120 0.71 -12.23 21.88
CA ASN A 120 1.32 -11.42 20.83
C ASN A 120 0.29 -10.50 20.14
N VAL A 121 0.79 -9.44 19.51
CA VAL A 121 0.00 -8.46 18.75
C VAL A 121 0.50 -8.38 17.32
N ILE A 122 -0.42 -8.46 16.36
CA ILE A 122 -0.14 -8.22 14.95
C ILE A 122 -0.78 -6.90 14.56
N ILE A 123 0.04 -5.94 14.14
CA ILE A 123 -0.44 -4.66 13.64
C ILE A 123 -0.54 -4.78 12.13
N ALA A 124 -1.75 -4.95 11.61
CA ALA A 124 -2.04 -4.99 10.19
C ALA A 124 -2.31 -3.56 9.68
N MET A 125 -1.76 -3.20 8.53
CA MET A 125 -1.92 -1.85 7.98
C MET A 125 -1.85 -1.84 6.45
N PRO A 126 -2.59 -0.96 5.75
CA PRO A 126 -2.33 -0.59 4.36
C PRO A 126 -1.12 0.34 4.23
N ALA A 127 -0.81 0.75 2.99
CA ALA A 127 0.18 1.80 2.76
C ALA A 127 -0.28 3.11 3.39
N LYS A 128 0.66 3.89 3.94
CA LYS A 128 0.40 5.20 4.56
C LYS A 128 -0.52 5.22 5.78
N ALA A 129 -0.82 4.07 6.38
CA ALA A 129 -1.47 3.99 7.70
C ALA A 129 -0.40 3.75 8.80
N ALA A 130 0.45 4.77 9.02
CA ALA A 130 1.47 4.79 10.09
C ALA A 130 2.52 3.66 10.09
N GLY A 131 2.69 2.92 8.98
CA GLY A 131 3.51 1.71 9.01
C GLY A 131 5.00 1.88 9.29
N THR A 132 5.62 2.99 8.88
CA THR A 132 7.01 3.28 9.27
C THR A 132 7.14 3.44 10.79
N SER A 133 6.15 4.09 11.43
CA SER A 133 6.12 4.32 12.87
C SER A 133 6.00 2.99 13.63
N PHE A 134 5.02 2.15 13.26
CA PHE A 134 4.85 0.83 13.88
C PHE A 134 6.03 -0.12 13.65
N LYS A 135 6.66 -0.08 12.47
CA LYS A 135 7.88 -0.87 12.21
C LYS A 135 9.02 -0.48 13.13
N ARG A 136 9.28 0.82 13.29
CA ARG A 136 10.31 1.32 14.18
C ARG A 136 10.02 0.97 15.64
N PHE A 137 8.78 1.18 16.09
CA PHE A 137 8.34 0.78 17.43
C PHE A 137 8.59 -0.70 17.70
N ALA A 138 8.16 -1.59 16.79
CA ALA A 138 8.33 -3.02 16.98
C ALA A 138 9.81 -3.45 16.95
N GLN A 139 10.66 -2.78 16.17
CA GLN A 139 12.10 -3.06 16.15
C GLN A 139 12.78 -2.74 17.49
N GLU A 140 12.38 -1.65 18.14
CA GLU A 140 12.95 -1.24 19.42
C GLU A 140 12.30 -1.96 20.61
N CYS A 141 11.01 -2.32 20.50
CA CYS A 141 10.27 -3.02 21.56
C CYS A 141 10.60 -4.52 21.62
N ASN A 142 10.84 -5.18 20.48
CA ASN A 142 11.22 -6.60 20.46
C ASN A 142 12.72 -6.77 20.77
N PRO A 143 13.13 -7.93 21.33
CA PRO A 143 14.54 -8.18 21.62
C PRO A 143 15.42 -8.15 20.35
N PRO A 144 16.72 -7.77 20.46
CA PRO A 144 17.60 -7.53 19.32
C PRO A 144 17.71 -8.70 18.32
N LYS A 145 17.63 -9.95 18.80
CA LYS A 145 17.65 -11.15 17.93
C LYS A 145 16.43 -11.25 17.01
N SER A 146 15.34 -10.59 17.36
CA SER A 146 14.15 -10.45 16.53
C SER A 146 14.22 -9.23 15.63
N ALA A 147 14.87 -8.14 16.07
CA ALA A 147 14.98 -6.89 15.31
C ALA A 147 15.70 -7.06 13.94
N ASP A 148 16.63 -8.01 13.84
CA ASP A 148 17.36 -8.34 12.60
C ASP A 148 16.52 -9.11 11.56
N ILE A 149 15.34 -9.64 11.93
CA ILE A 149 14.52 -10.54 11.08
C ILE A 149 13.76 -9.78 9.98
N GLY A 150 14.23 -8.60 9.55
CA GLY A 150 13.67 -7.95 8.37
C GLY A 150 12.14 -7.78 8.42
N PHE A 151 11.58 -7.45 9.60
CA PHE A 151 10.15 -7.07 9.74
C PHE A 151 9.74 -5.89 8.82
N SER A 152 10.69 -5.36 8.05
CA SER A 152 10.53 -4.30 7.07
C SER A 152 9.52 -4.63 5.96
N SER A 153 9.17 -5.90 5.67
CA SER A 153 8.48 -6.22 4.41
C SER A 153 7.27 -7.17 4.41
N ASN A 154 6.71 -7.61 5.55
CA ASN A 154 5.46 -8.42 5.72
C ASN A 154 5.70 -9.80 6.38
N ILE A 155 4.84 -10.20 7.33
CA ILE A 155 4.85 -11.51 8.02
C ILE A 155 4.69 -12.71 7.06
N TYR A 156 4.13 -12.46 5.87
CA TYR A 156 3.94 -13.49 4.83
C TYR A 156 5.14 -13.70 3.92
N ASP A 157 6.21 -12.93 4.07
CA ASP A 157 7.47 -13.27 3.41
C ASP A 157 8.02 -14.58 4.00
N ARG A 158 8.11 -15.62 3.15
CA ARG A 158 8.56 -16.96 3.56
C ARG A 158 9.95 -16.93 4.21
N LYS A 159 10.80 -15.99 3.79
CA LYS A 159 12.14 -15.84 4.37
C LYS A 159 12.05 -15.39 5.83
N ASN A 160 11.24 -14.37 6.10
CA ASN A 160 11.01 -13.83 7.45
C ASN A 160 10.37 -14.88 8.36
N MET A 161 9.38 -15.63 7.88
CA MET A 161 8.74 -16.70 8.65
C MET A 161 9.73 -17.78 9.07
N LYS A 162 10.59 -18.22 8.14
CA LYS A 162 11.63 -19.21 8.45
C LYS A 162 12.58 -18.67 9.51
N GLU A 163 13.03 -17.42 9.35
CA GLU A 163 13.95 -16.80 10.29
C GLU A 163 13.37 -16.70 11.70
N ILE A 164 12.10 -16.27 11.83
CA ILE A 164 11.36 -16.24 13.11
C ILE A 164 11.34 -17.62 13.76
N LEU A 165 10.99 -18.66 12.99
CA LEU A 165 10.83 -20.02 13.52
C LEU A 165 12.16 -20.70 13.85
N THR A 166 13.27 -20.31 13.21
CA THR A 166 14.56 -21.01 13.39
C THR A 166 15.55 -20.30 14.31
N HIS A 167 15.45 -18.98 14.48
CA HIS A 167 16.47 -18.20 15.22
C HIS A 167 16.05 -17.75 16.61
N SER A 168 14.77 -17.88 16.96
CA SER A 168 14.27 -17.50 18.29
C SER A 168 13.38 -18.58 18.87
N TRP A 169 13.61 -18.91 20.14
CA TRP A 169 12.66 -19.69 20.94
C TRP A 169 11.42 -18.85 21.27
N ASP A 170 11.62 -17.55 21.50
CA ASP A 170 10.56 -16.61 21.82
C ASP A 170 10.04 -15.92 20.57
N MET A 171 8.74 -16.04 20.31
CA MET A 171 8.09 -15.30 19.23
C MET A 171 8.13 -13.79 19.50
N PRO A 172 8.28 -12.95 18.46
CA PRO A 172 8.15 -11.51 18.60
C PRO A 172 6.78 -11.16 19.19
N ARG A 173 6.78 -10.27 20.18
CA ARG A 173 5.55 -9.86 20.88
C ARG A 173 4.70 -8.92 20.03
N ILE A 174 5.35 -8.08 19.22
CA ILE A 174 4.69 -7.10 18.35
C ILE A 174 5.17 -7.32 16.92
N ILE A 175 4.23 -7.58 16.01
CA ILE A 175 4.55 -7.90 14.60
C ILE A 175 3.86 -6.87 13.69
N PRO A 176 4.60 -5.92 13.11
CA PRO A 176 4.06 -5.01 12.12
C PRO A 176 3.94 -5.74 10.77
N ALA A 177 2.78 -5.67 10.15
CA ALA A 177 2.50 -6.32 8.88
C ALA A 177 1.84 -5.34 7.91
N HIS A 178 2.56 -5.02 6.83
CA HIS A 178 2.06 -4.16 5.76
C HIS A 178 1.39 -5.04 4.70
N PHE A 179 0.09 -4.83 4.48
CA PHE A 179 -0.73 -5.62 3.58
C PHE A 179 -0.95 -4.85 2.27
N TRP A 180 -0.82 -5.57 1.15
CA TRP A 180 -1.09 -5.07 -0.21
C TRP A 180 -1.89 -6.08 -1.05
N ILE A 181 -2.13 -7.27 -0.50
CA ILE A 181 -2.86 -8.40 -1.11
C ILE A 181 -4.00 -8.77 -0.15
N PRO A 182 -5.29 -8.65 -0.56
CA PRO A 182 -6.44 -8.93 0.30
C PRO A 182 -6.44 -10.33 0.92
N GLU A 183 -5.97 -11.32 0.15
CA GLU A 183 -5.94 -12.72 0.57
C GLU A 183 -5.03 -12.92 1.78
N HIS A 184 -4.02 -12.06 1.96
CA HIS A 184 -3.13 -12.13 3.11
C HIS A 184 -3.85 -11.73 4.41
N LEU A 185 -4.70 -10.69 4.40
CA LEU A 185 -5.48 -10.33 5.59
C LEU A 185 -6.47 -11.45 5.91
N SER A 186 -7.21 -11.92 4.91
CA SER A 186 -8.15 -13.04 5.10
C SER A 186 -7.46 -14.29 5.65
N LYS A 187 -6.24 -14.60 5.15
CA LYS A 187 -5.42 -15.69 5.66
C LYS A 187 -4.96 -15.43 7.10
N LEU A 188 -4.63 -14.20 7.47
CA LEU A 188 -4.29 -13.84 8.85
C LEU A 188 -5.45 -14.15 9.78
N LEU A 189 -6.64 -13.63 9.46
CA LEU A 189 -7.84 -13.78 10.27
C LEU A 189 -8.19 -15.27 10.51
N ARG A 190 -8.00 -16.11 9.49
CA ARG A 190 -8.23 -17.56 9.58
C ARG A 190 -7.24 -18.33 10.44
N ASN A 191 -5.99 -17.87 10.51
CA ASN A 191 -4.88 -18.64 11.08
C ASN A 191 -4.33 -18.03 12.37
N ALA A 192 -4.74 -16.81 12.73
CA ALA A 192 -4.35 -16.20 13.99
C ALA A 192 -4.87 -17.01 15.17
N SER A 193 -4.04 -17.18 16.20
CA SER A 193 -4.47 -17.86 17.42
C SER A 193 -5.48 -17.01 18.18
N ARG A 194 -6.30 -17.63 19.04
CA ARG A 194 -7.22 -16.89 19.94
C ARG A 194 -6.49 -15.96 20.92
N LYS A 195 -5.20 -16.18 21.15
CA LYS A 195 -4.35 -15.35 22.00
C LYS A 195 -3.59 -14.26 21.24
N THR A 196 -3.84 -14.13 19.94
CA THR A 196 -3.26 -13.08 19.11
C THR A 196 -4.27 -11.95 18.98
N LEU A 197 -3.90 -10.75 19.41
CA LEU A 197 -4.66 -9.53 19.12
C LEU A 197 -4.22 -9.00 17.75
N ILE A 198 -5.18 -8.74 16.87
CA ILE A 198 -4.95 -8.08 15.58
C ILE A 198 -5.38 -6.63 15.75
N ILE A 199 -4.47 -5.69 15.50
CA ILE A 199 -4.79 -4.26 15.42
C ILE A 199 -4.71 -3.87 13.95
N TYR A 200 -5.84 -3.51 13.34
CA TYR A 200 -5.88 -2.99 11.98
C TYR A 200 -5.82 -1.47 12.00
N SER A 201 -4.67 -0.90 11.63
CA SER A 201 -4.54 0.54 11.44
C SER A 201 -5.21 0.93 10.14
N HIS A 202 -6.34 1.60 10.25
CA HIS A 202 -7.14 2.08 9.13
C HIS A 202 -6.75 3.49 8.74
N ARG A 203 -6.90 3.79 7.44
CA ARG A 203 -6.85 5.13 6.89
C ARG A 203 -7.77 5.17 5.69
N ASP A 204 -8.67 6.15 5.66
CA ASP A 204 -9.57 6.35 4.53
C ASP A 204 -8.79 6.51 3.22
N GLU A 205 -9.38 6.02 2.13
CA GLU A 205 -8.67 5.89 0.86
C GLU A 205 -8.22 7.24 0.28
N SER A 206 -9.03 8.28 0.44
CA SER A 206 -8.76 9.62 -0.08
C SER A 206 -7.60 10.30 0.65
N SER A 207 -7.59 10.27 1.98
CA SER A 207 -6.48 10.73 2.82
C SER A 207 -5.22 9.91 2.58
N ARG A 208 -5.35 8.58 2.46
CA ARG A 208 -4.23 7.70 2.14
C ARG A 208 -3.64 8.04 0.77
N PHE A 209 -4.47 8.27 -0.25
CA PHE A 209 -4.05 8.67 -1.59
C PHE A 209 -3.30 9.99 -1.58
N ASN A 210 -3.87 11.00 -0.94
CA ASN A 210 -3.24 12.31 -0.74
C ASN A 210 -1.84 12.15 -0.11
N SER A 211 -1.72 11.33 0.93
CA SER A 211 -0.44 11.05 1.57
C SER A 211 0.57 10.31 0.69
N ALA A 212 0.11 9.40 -0.17
CA ALA A 212 0.96 8.69 -1.12
C ALA A 212 1.50 9.66 -2.19
N VAL A 213 0.64 10.50 -2.77
CA VAL A 213 1.02 11.54 -3.73
C VAL A 213 2.06 12.48 -3.12
N LYS A 214 1.77 13.03 -1.92
CA LYS A 214 2.70 13.90 -1.18
C LYS A 214 4.05 13.22 -0.95
N HIS A 215 4.06 11.95 -0.56
CA HIS A 215 5.30 11.21 -0.33
C HIS A 215 6.09 11.05 -1.63
N VAL A 216 5.49 10.50 -2.69
CA VAL A 216 6.15 10.24 -3.97
C VAL A 216 6.75 11.53 -4.54
N LEU A 217 5.97 12.60 -4.60
CA LEU A 217 6.44 13.91 -5.09
C LEU A 217 7.54 14.51 -4.22
N THR A 218 7.50 14.29 -2.89
CA THR A 218 8.54 14.76 -1.98
C THR A 218 9.85 14.03 -2.24
N GLN A 219 9.83 12.71 -2.47
CA GLN A 219 11.03 11.94 -2.82
C GLN A 219 11.62 12.40 -4.16
N TRP A 220 10.78 12.66 -5.15
CA TRP A 220 11.22 13.22 -6.43
C TRP A 220 11.78 14.62 -6.28
N CYS A 221 11.15 15.46 -5.46
CA CYS A 221 11.60 16.81 -5.18
C CYS A 221 12.95 16.82 -4.47
N LYS A 222 13.25 15.84 -3.61
CA LYS A 222 14.59 15.62 -3.02
C LYS A 222 15.64 15.13 -4.02
N GLY A 223 15.21 14.57 -5.15
CA GLY A 223 16.09 13.87 -6.09
C GLY A 223 16.43 12.45 -5.66
N GLU A 224 15.58 11.82 -4.84
CA GLU A 224 15.71 10.39 -4.55
C GLU A 224 15.38 9.56 -5.80
N PRO A 225 16.16 8.51 -6.13
CA PRO A 225 15.97 7.73 -7.35
C PRO A 225 14.81 6.72 -7.26
N ASN A 226 14.29 6.47 -6.05
CA ASN A 226 13.20 5.54 -5.81
C ASN A 226 12.09 6.24 -4.99
N PRO A 227 10.85 6.32 -5.51
CA PRO A 227 10.38 5.79 -6.79
C PRO A 227 11.00 6.51 -8.00
N PRO A 228 11.15 5.86 -9.17
CA PRO A 228 11.67 6.51 -10.38
C PRO A 228 10.74 7.62 -10.87
N ILE A 229 11.35 8.75 -11.26
CA ILE A 229 10.66 9.89 -11.86
C ILE A 229 10.35 9.57 -13.33
N PRO A 230 9.14 9.88 -13.84
CA PRO A 230 8.76 9.61 -15.23
C PRO A 230 9.68 10.22 -16.30
N GLU A 231 10.40 11.29 -15.94
CA GLU A 231 11.32 12.02 -16.80
C GLU A 231 12.44 12.65 -15.97
N PRO A 232 13.51 13.21 -16.58
CA PRO A 232 14.57 13.87 -15.83
C PRO A 232 14.01 14.93 -14.86
N ARG A 233 14.51 14.95 -13.63
CA ARG A 233 14.02 15.85 -12.55
C ARG A 233 13.92 17.32 -12.97
N SER A 234 14.86 17.80 -13.78
CA SER A 234 14.90 19.18 -14.30
C SER A 234 13.85 19.49 -15.37
N LYS A 235 13.23 18.46 -15.97
CA LYS A 235 12.10 18.59 -16.92
C LYS A 235 10.76 18.36 -16.22
N PHE A 236 10.75 17.45 -15.24
CA PHE A 236 9.56 17.13 -14.47
C PHE A 236 9.07 18.34 -13.64
N PHE A 237 9.97 18.96 -12.87
CA PHE A 237 9.67 20.20 -12.15
C PHE A 237 10.06 21.42 -12.98
N ASN A 238 9.16 22.39 -13.08
CA ASN A 238 9.41 23.62 -13.84
C ASN A 238 10.42 24.53 -13.15
N LYS A 239 10.43 24.50 -11.82
CA LYS A 239 11.35 25.25 -10.98
C LYS A 239 11.64 24.44 -9.71
N ILE A 240 12.89 24.48 -9.27
CA ILE A 240 13.33 23.96 -7.96
C ILE A 240 14.08 25.09 -7.27
N ASP A 241 13.64 25.47 -6.07
CA ASP A 241 14.11 26.63 -5.31
C ASP A 241 14.34 26.23 -3.85
N GLY A 242 15.54 25.71 -3.58
CA GLY A 242 15.86 25.07 -2.30
C GLY A 242 14.96 23.87 -2.03
N ASP A 243 14.22 23.92 -0.93
CA ASP A 243 13.27 22.88 -0.52
C ASP A 243 11.88 23.04 -1.19
N ASN A 244 11.72 23.99 -2.12
CA ASN A 244 10.47 24.21 -2.85
C ASN A 244 10.57 23.66 -4.29
N CYS A 245 9.63 22.83 -4.70
CA CYS A 245 9.51 22.34 -6.08
C CYS A 245 8.19 22.80 -6.70
N TYR A 246 8.21 23.18 -7.97
CA TYR A 246 7.06 23.68 -8.71
C TYR A 246 6.75 22.73 -9.86
N LEU A 247 5.50 22.31 -9.99
CA LEU A 247 5.03 21.31 -10.94
C LEU A 247 3.78 21.84 -11.67
N ASP A 248 3.71 21.69 -12.99
CA ASP A 248 2.49 21.98 -13.75
C ASP A 248 1.33 21.09 -13.29
N GLU A 249 0.14 21.67 -13.20
CA GLU A 249 -1.10 20.94 -12.91
C GLU A 249 -1.33 19.78 -13.89
N ASN A 250 -1.13 19.99 -15.20
CA ASN A 250 -1.28 18.93 -16.20
C ASN A 250 -0.26 17.80 -16.02
N LYS A 251 0.99 18.12 -15.65
CA LYS A 251 1.99 17.09 -15.34
C LYS A 251 1.63 16.31 -14.08
N LEU A 252 1.12 16.98 -13.05
CA LEU A 252 0.58 16.32 -11.86
C LEU A 252 -0.50 15.31 -12.25
N ILE A 253 -1.48 15.72 -13.04
CA ILE A 253 -2.59 14.87 -13.47
C ILE A 253 -2.08 13.69 -14.32
N ASP A 254 -1.38 13.98 -15.42
CA ASP A 254 -1.06 12.97 -16.44
C ASP A 254 0.06 12.01 -16.04
N LYS A 255 1.04 12.50 -15.26
CA LYS A 255 2.25 11.73 -14.94
C LYS A 255 2.25 11.15 -13.54
N VAL A 256 1.40 11.66 -12.65
CA VAL A 256 1.40 11.28 -11.22
C VAL A 256 0.07 10.65 -10.83
N LEU A 257 -1.02 11.40 -11.01
CA LEU A 257 -2.35 10.97 -10.58
C LEU A 257 -2.85 9.85 -11.49
N GLN A 258 -3.12 10.10 -12.77
CA GLN A 258 -3.70 9.11 -13.69
C GLN A 258 -2.99 7.73 -13.70
N PRO A 259 -1.64 7.65 -13.69
CA PRO A 259 -0.96 6.35 -13.69
C PRO A 259 -1.03 5.58 -12.35
N HIS A 260 -1.39 6.23 -11.24
CA HIS A 260 -1.48 5.65 -9.89
C HIS A 260 -0.32 4.73 -9.50
N ARG A 261 0.93 5.09 -9.83
CA ARG A 261 2.10 4.20 -9.62
C ARG A 261 2.63 4.20 -8.18
N PHE A 262 3.44 3.19 -7.86
CA PHE A 262 4.16 3.09 -6.58
C PHE A 262 3.20 3.01 -5.39
N GLU A 263 3.43 3.79 -4.35
CA GLU A 263 2.57 3.80 -3.16
C GLU A 263 1.14 4.27 -3.43
N MET A 264 0.89 4.96 -4.55
CA MET A 264 -0.45 5.37 -4.95
C MET A 264 -1.29 4.17 -5.41
N HIS A 265 -0.66 3.07 -5.86
CA HIS A 265 -1.31 1.85 -6.33
C HIS A 265 -1.86 0.95 -5.20
N PHE A 266 -1.31 1.08 -3.99
CA PHE A 266 -1.62 0.20 -2.86
C PHE A 266 -2.78 0.75 -2.02
N SER A 267 -3.97 0.72 -2.62
CA SER A 267 -5.23 1.18 -2.03
C SER A 267 -5.64 0.37 -0.79
N THR A 268 -6.21 1.05 0.23
CA THR A 268 -6.79 0.42 1.43
C THR A 268 -7.99 -0.45 1.06
N ASN A 269 -8.77 -0.03 0.06
CA ASN A 269 -9.96 -0.73 -0.42
C ASN A 269 -9.68 -2.12 -1.00
N ARG A 270 -8.44 -2.35 -1.45
CA ARG A 270 -8.00 -3.67 -1.90
C ARG A 270 -7.81 -4.64 -0.75
N ILE A 271 -7.71 -4.18 0.49
CA ILE A 271 -7.47 -5.04 1.64
C ILE A 271 -8.80 -5.39 2.30
N LEU A 272 -9.66 -4.40 2.53
CA LEU A 272 -11.00 -4.53 3.10
C LEU A 272 -12.02 -4.89 2.01
N THR A 273 -11.91 -6.11 1.52
CA THR A 273 -12.82 -6.73 0.54
C THR A 273 -13.99 -7.45 1.22
N CYS A 274 -15.00 -7.87 0.45
CA CYS A 274 -16.03 -8.75 1.00
C CYS A 274 -15.47 -10.04 1.58
N GLN A 275 -14.40 -10.58 1.00
CA GLN A 275 -13.75 -11.78 1.51
C GLN A 275 -13.12 -11.54 2.89
N SER A 276 -12.47 -10.39 3.11
CA SER A 276 -11.94 -10.05 4.43
C SER A 276 -13.06 -9.81 5.43
N TYR A 277 -14.16 -9.15 5.05
CA TYR A 277 -15.31 -8.96 5.94
C TYR A 277 -15.96 -10.29 6.32
N HIS A 278 -16.17 -11.21 5.37
CA HIS A 278 -16.63 -12.56 5.69
C HIS A 278 -15.64 -13.29 6.62
N SER A 279 -14.34 -13.10 6.43
CA SER A 279 -13.34 -13.69 7.33
C SER A 279 -13.39 -13.07 8.74
N ILE A 280 -13.72 -11.77 8.87
CA ILE A 280 -13.95 -11.13 10.17
C ILE A 280 -15.21 -11.72 10.83
N GLU A 281 -16.29 -11.87 10.06
CA GLU A 281 -17.58 -12.42 10.54
C GLU A 281 -17.44 -13.89 11.00
N GLU A 282 -16.77 -14.71 10.20
CA GLU A 282 -16.68 -16.16 10.40
C GLU A 282 -15.69 -16.56 11.50
N TYR A 283 -14.52 -15.94 11.51
CA TYR A 283 -13.44 -16.34 12.43
C TYR A 283 -13.39 -15.47 13.69
N ALA A 284 -14.12 -14.34 13.70
CA ALA A 284 -14.27 -13.41 14.81
C ALA A 284 -12.97 -13.20 15.60
N PRO A 285 -11.86 -12.87 14.93
CA PRO A 285 -10.59 -12.78 15.63
C PRO A 285 -10.67 -11.66 16.66
N ASN A 286 -9.84 -11.75 17.70
CA ASN A 286 -9.62 -10.64 18.63
C ASN A 286 -9.00 -9.47 17.82
N MET A 287 -9.84 -8.66 17.17
CA MET A 287 -9.46 -7.68 16.18
C MET A 287 -10.03 -6.31 16.53
N ILE A 288 -9.17 -5.29 16.51
CA ILE A 288 -9.52 -3.91 16.76
C ILE A 288 -9.13 -3.08 15.54
N PHE A 289 -10.05 -2.28 15.03
CA PHE A 289 -9.76 -1.22 14.06
C PHE A 289 -9.37 0.05 14.80
N VAL A 290 -8.35 0.73 14.30
CA VAL A 290 -7.82 1.96 14.90
C VAL A 290 -7.56 2.96 13.79
N ASP A 291 -7.93 4.22 13.98
CA ASP A 291 -7.51 5.25 13.04
C ASP A 291 -5.98 5.43 13.09
N TYR A 292 -5.33 5.60 11.94
CA TYR A 292 -3.87 5.71 11.86
C TYR A 292 -3.30 6.89 12.65
N SER A 293 -4.08 7.95 12.89
CA SER A 293 -3.67 9.10 13.71
C SER A 293 -3.45 8.71 15.17
N ASN A 294 -4.09 7.63 15.64
CA ASN A 294 -3.92 7.09 16.99
C ASN A 294 -2.71 6.16 17.15
N ALA A 295 -1.79 6.12 16.17
CA ALA A 295 -0.62 5.24 16.22
C ALA A 295 0.24 5.42 17.48
N SER A 296 0.49 6.67 17.91
CA SER A 296 1.28 6.94 19.12
C SER A 296 0.61 6.39 20.38
N LYS A 297 -0.71 6.53 20.49
CA LYS A 297 -1.51 5.99 21.59
C LYS A 297 -1.46 4.46 21.64
N ILE A 298 -1.56 3.81 20.48
CA ILE A 298 -1.41 2.35 20.39
C ILE A 298 0.00 1.90 20.82
N GLN A 299 1.04 2.61 20.39
CA GLN A 299 2.42 2.31 20.78
C GLN A 299 2.62 2.45 22.30
N GLU A 300 2.05 3.48 22.92
CA GLU A 300 2.07 3.68 24.37
C GLU A 300 1.41 2.49 25.08
N LEU A 301 0.16 2.15 24.75
CA LEU A 301 -0.57 1.02 25.35
C LEU A 301 0.15 -0.33 25.19
N LEU A 302 0.78 -0.56 24.03
CA LEU A 302 1.54 -1.78 23.79
C LEU A 302 2.86 -1.79 24.58
N SER A 303 3.51 -0.63 24.75
CA SER A 303 4.79 -0.53 25.43
C SER A 303 4.70 -0.85 26.92
N GLU A 304 3.59 -0.49 27.57
CA GLU A 304 3.34 -0.78 28.99
C GLU A 304 3.45 -2.28 29.30
N LYS A 305 2.95 -3.13 28.41
CA LYS A 305 2.99 -4.58 28.57
C LYS A 305 4.29 -5.18 28.04
N TYR A 306 4.61 -4.91 26.78
CA TYR A 306 5.59 -5.70 26.04
C TYR A 306 7.01 -5.16 26.15
N CYS A 307 7.19 -3.88 26.46
CA CYS A 307 8.50 -3.24 26.58
C CYS A 307 8.49 -2.08 27.59
N PRO A 308 8.21 -2.34 28.89
CA PRO A 308 8.03 -1.30 29.91
C PRO A 308 9.26 -0.44 30.17
N ASN A 309 10.45 -0.90 29.78
CA ASN A 309 11.70 -0.15 29.91
C ASN A 309 11.94 0.83 28.75
N MET A 310 11.07 0.82 27.75
CA MET A 310 11.14 1.72 26.60
C MET A 310 10.62 3.09 27.01
N LYS A 311 11.45 4.13 26.88
CA LYS A 311 10.99 5.50 27.13
C LYS A 311 9.96 5.86 26.06
N SER A 312 8.71 5.95 26.46
CA SER A 312 7.54 6.17 25.60
C SER A 312 7.54 7.57 25.03
N THR A 313 8.28 7.80 23.94
CA THR A 313 7.93 8.78 22.90
C THR A 313 8.86 8.58 21.71
N PHE A 314 8.33 7.96 20.65
CA PHE A 314 8.89 8.21 19.35
C PHE A 314 8.53 9.62 18.96
N GLU A 315 9.45 10.56 19.17
CA GLU A 315 9.39 11.79 18.42
C GLU A 315 9.39 11.41 16.95
N ILE A 316 8.24 11.61 16.29
CA ILE A 316 8.16 11.62 14.85
C ILE A 316 9.05 12.77 14.43
N THR A 317 10.33 12.46 14.20
CA THR A 317 11.32 13.41 13.72
C THR A 317 10.74 13.95 12.43
N THR A 318 10.22 15.18 12.45
CA THR A 318 9.62 15.79 11.27
C THR A 318 10.77 16.03 10.31
N PRO A 319 10.91 15.21 9.24
CA PRO A 319 12.00 15.43 8.30
C PRO A 319 11.82 16.82 7.68
N LYS A 320 12.92 17.42 7.19
CA LYS A 320 12.86 18.67 6.40
C LYS A 320 11.73 18.56 5.38
N THR A 321 10.76 19.46 5.51
CA THR A 321 9.52 19.42 4.75
C THR A 321 9.74 20.16 3.43
N TYR A 322 10.05 19.39 2.39
CA TYR A 322 9.98 19.89 1.03
C TYR A 322 8.55 20.31 0.73
N LYS A 323 8.40 21.46 0.09
CA LYS A 323 7.10 22.01 -0.32
C LYS A 323 6.94 21.84 -1.81
N ILE A 324 5.82 21.27 -2.21
CA ILE A 324 5.48 21.11 -3.63
C ILE A 324 4.38 22.11 -3.94
N TYR A 325 4.62 22.95 -4.94
CA TYR A 325 3.65 23.91 -5.45
C TYR A 325 3.15 23.44 -6.81
N ILE A 326 1.84 23.56 -7.02
CA ILE A 326 1.17 23.23 -8.27
C ILE A 326 0.88 24.54 -8.99
N THR A 327 1.47 24.71 -10.18
CA THR A 327 1.24 25.86 -11.05
C THR A 327 0.00 25.56 -11.90
N ARG A 328 -1.05 26.36 -11.70
CA ARG A 328 -2.34 26.22 -12.40
C ARG A 328 -2.24 26.72 -13.83
N GLU A 329 -2.93 26.06 -14.75
CA GLU A 329 -2.90 26.44 -16.17
C GLU A 329 -3.68 27.74 -16.44
N GLU A 330 -4.78 27.95 -15.71
CA GLU A 330 -5.71 29.06 -15.94
C GLU A 330 -5.08 30.45 -15.74
N ASP A 331 -4.29 30.61 -14.68
CA ASP A 331 -3.76 31.90 -14.25
C ASP A 331 -2.23 31.90 -14.01
N GLY A 332 -1.58 30.73 -14.11
CA GLY A 332 -0.16 30.58 -13.80
C GLY A 332 0.17 30.71 -12.31
N GLU A 333 -0.83 30.83 -11.43
CA GLU A 333 -0.60 30.94 -9.99
C GLU A 333 -0.18 29.59 -9.41
N SER A 334 0.70 29.65 -8.41
CA SER A 334 1.21 28.47 -7.73
C SER A 334 0.58 28.32 -6.34
N VAL A 335 -0.05 27.17 -6.10
CA VAL A 335 -0.69 26.81 -4.82
C VAL A 335 0.02 25.62 -4.17
N LEU A 336 -0.02 25.50 -2.84
CA LEU A 336 0.59 24.35 -2.17
C LEU A 336 -0.15 23.06 -2.56
N LEU A 337 0.59 21.97 -2.79
CA LEU A 337 0.02 20.66 -3.15
C LEU A 337 -1.04 20.19 -2.16
N SER A 338 -0.86 20.43 -0.85
CA SER A 338 -1.88 20.08 0.14
C SER A 338 -3.21 20.76 -0.17
N ASP A 339 -3.17 22.06 -0.41
CA ASP A 339 -4.36 22.88 -0.59
C ASP A 339 -5.04 22.54 -1.92
N TRP A 340 -4.25 22.26 -2.95
CA TRP A 340 -4.75 21.78 -4.24
C TRP A 340 -5.45 20.42 -4.09
N MET A 341 -4.79 19.46 -3.44
CA MET A 341 -5.32 18.11 -3.24
C MET A 341 -6.59 18.15 -2.40
N ASP A 342 -6.62 18.90 -1.30
CA ASP A 342 -7.77 18.96 -0.39
C ASP A 342 -9.01 19.56 -1.09
N ARG A 343 -8.82 20.55 -1.97
CA ARG A 343 -9.92 21.13 -2.78
C ARG A 343 -10.41 20.19 -3.88
N LYS A 344 -9.52 19.42 -4.50
CA LYS A 344 -9.84 18.56 -5.66
C LYS A 344 -10.21 17.13 -5.28
N MET A 345 -9.91 16.69 -4.06
CA MET A 345 -10.05 15.28 -3.64
C MET A 345 -11.43 14.68 -3.89
N PRO A 346 -12.56 15.35 -3.57
CA PRO A 346 -13.88 14.76 -3.82
C PRO A 346 -14.11 14.41 -5.30
N PHE A 347 -13.59 15.23 -6.20
CA PHE A 347 -13.67 14.99 -7.63
C PHE A 347 -12.63 13.95 -8.11
N LEU A 348 -11.42 13.98 -7.53
CA LEU A 348 -10.38 13.00 -7.82
C LEU A 348 -10.79 11.60 -7.39
N GLU A 349 -11.44 11.44 -6.24
CA GLU A 349 -11.92 10.14 -5.74
C GLU A 349 -12.82 9.44 -6.79
N TRP A 350 -13.72 10.20 -7.41
CA TRP A 350 -14.60 9.71 -8.46
C TRP A 350 -13.87 9.51 -9.80
N THR A 351 -13.14 10.52 -10.28
CA THR A 351 -12.51 10.46 -11.62
C THR A 351 -11.36 9.46 -11.70
N LEU A 352 -10.64 9.26 -10.61
CA LEU A 352 -9.55 8.31 -10.50
C LEU A 352 -10.01 6.92 -10.05
N GLN A 353 -11.31 6.73 -9.82
CA GLN A 353 -11.88 5.43 -9.47
C GLN A 353 -11.22 4.81 -8.21
N LEU A 354 -10.90 5.63 -7.21
CA LEU A 354 -10.15 5.18 -6.02
C LEU A 354 -10.89 4.09 -5.23
N ASN A 355 -12.20 3.99 -5.41
CA ASN A 355 -13.06 3.00 -4.76
C ASN A 355 -13.47 1.83 -5.66
N ASP A 356 -13.12 1.79 -6.94
CA ASP A 356 -13.63 0.74 -7.86
C ASP A 356 -13.14 -0.66 -7.49
N GLN A 357 -12.07 -0.76 -6.71
CA GLN A 357 -11.54 -2.02 -6.21
C GLN A 357 -12.16 -2.46 -4.87
N ALA A 358 -13.03 -1.62 -4.27
CA ALA A 358 -13.72 -1.92 -3.03
C ALA A 358 -14.92 -2.85 -3.29
N SER A 359 -14.71 -4.17 -3.20
CA SER A 359 -15.81 -5.14 -3.36
C SER A 359 -16.93 -4.98 -2.31
N CYS A 360 -16.64 -4.40 -1.15
CA CYS A 360 -17.59 -4.20 -0.05
C CYS A 360 -17.58 -2.74 0.48
N LEU A 361 -17.55 -1.75 -0.43
CA LEU A 361 -17.42 -0.33 -0.09
C LEU A 361 -18.41 0.16 0.98
N VAL A 362 -19.67 -0.29 0.93
CA VAL A 362 -20.70 0.10 1.91
C VAL A 362 -20.32 -0.34 3.33
N LYS A 363 -19.80 -1.56 3.48
CA LYS A 363 -19.32 -2.06 4.78
C LYS A 363 -18.08 -1.29 5.26
N THR A 364 -17.19 -0.92 4.33
CA THR A 364 -16.02 -0.08 4.63
C THR A 364 -16.43 1.28 5.17
N ARG A 365 -17.33 1.98 4.48
CA ARG A 365 -17.84 3.28 4.92
C ARG A 365 -18.56 3.22 6.26
N GLN A 366 -19.38 2.19 6.47
CA GLN A 366 -20.01 1.97 7.78
C GLN A 366 -18.97 1.79 8.89
N MET A 367 -17.92 1.00 8.64
CA MET A 367 -16.83 0.82 9.61
C MET A 367 -16.08 2.14 9.86
N GLU A 368 -15.84 2.95 8.82
CA GLU A 368 -15.23 4.27 8.92
C GLU A 368 -16.07 5.24 9.76
N ASP A 369 -17.36 5.37 9.44
CA ASP A 369 -18.29 6.23 10.18
C ASP A 369 -18.37 5.85 11.67
N GLU A 370 -18.43 4.54 11.96
CA GLU A 370 -18.46 4.02 13.32
C GLU A 370 -17.12 4.29 14.05
N LEU A 371 -15.99 4.06 13.39
CA LEU A 371 -14.66 4.31 13.94
C LEU A 371 -14.45 5.80 14.27
N ASP A 372 -14.85 6.69 13.37
CA ASP A 372 -14.77 8.15 13.54
C ASP A 372 -15.67 8.65 14.68
N SER A 373 -16.77 7.96 14.94
CA SER A 373 -17.67 8.28 16.06
C SER A 373 -17.15 7.87 17.44
N CYS A 374 -16.13 7.01 17.50
CA CYS A 374 -15.59 6.52 18.78
C CYS A 374 -14.64 7.53 19.42
N GLU A 375 -15.01 8.06 20.60
CA GLU A 375 -14.20 9.02 21.38
C GLU A 375 -12.76 8.54 21.68
N GLY A 376 -12.53 7.22 21.73
CA GLY A 376 -11.22 6.60 21.93
C GLY A 376 -10.43 6.31 20.64
N GLY A 377 -11.07 6.38 19.47
CA GLY A 377 -10.51 6.04 18.17
C GLY A 377 -10.31 4.54 17.92
N PHE A 378 -11.02 3.67 18.66
CA PHE A 378 -10.90 2.22 18.57
C PHE A 378 -12.26 1.55 18.39
N LEU A 379 -12.34 0.60 17.45
CA LEU A 379 -13.55 -0.13 17.11
C LEU A 379 -13.31 -1.64 17.17
N ASP A 380 -14.05 -2.35 18.02
CA ASP A 380 -13.97 -3.81 18.15
C ASP A 380 -14.91 -4.48 17.16
N ALA A 381 -14.36 -5.42 16.39
CA ALA A 381 -15.13 -6.23 15.46
C ALA A 381 -15.61 -7.49 16.18
N LYS A 382 -16.89 -7.52 16.57
CA LYS A 382 -17.49 -8.70 17.19
C LYS A 382 -18.39 -9.42 16.21
N SER A 383 -18.19 -10.73 16.07
CA SER A 383 -19.25 -11.58 15.58
C SER A 383 -20.35 -11.64 16.65
N VAL A 384 -21.58 -11.32 16.28
CA VAL A 384 -22.73 -11.64 17.13
C VAL A 384 -23.02 -13.12 16.93
N PRO A 385 -22.84 -14.00 17.94
CA PRO A 385 -23.33 -15.36 17.86
C PRO A 385 -24.84 -15.29 17.68
N LYS A 386 -25.37 -15.97 16.66
CA LYS A 386 -26.82 -16.09 16.49
C LYS A 386 -27.41 -17.04 17.51
#